data_AF-A0A939EVT9-F1
#
_entry.id   AF-A0A939EVT9-F1
#
_cell.length_a   1.000
_cell.length_b   1.000
_cell.length_c   1.000
_cell.angle_alpha   90.00
_cell.angle_beta   90.00
_cell.angle_gamma   90.00
#
_symmetry.space_group_name_H-M   'P 1'
#
loop_
_entity.id
_entity.type
_entity.pdbx_description
1 polymer ?
#
loop_
_entity_poly.entity_id
_entity_poly.type
_entity_poly.pdbx_seq_one_letter_code
_entity_poly.pdbx_strand_id
1 'polypeptide(L)'
;MTHSLKLGLQASAILFASVLTTGCNRADDPGLEYAPQMYESIPYDPLRQFDVNTINPMGINERTPVVGTVPVGKLNYYSHIPKDSVGIAERVLRNPYSYTKDNLQEGQVLYVRNCQHCHGEQGDGQGPVGAKFKGVPNYSAGAYKTMNDGHIYHVIQWGRNRMMPHGSQVNPSERWKIAMYVRMLQQGKGPDGMTDFLKAKGQDAGQTSESTDSQNQGPVQEAQADKASATPGQGGTEARNGTNQSSETAKPQN
;
A
#
# COMPACT_ATOMS: atom_id res chain seq x y z
N MET A 1 17.26 -34.27 65.65
CA MET A 1 16.04 -33.69 65.03
C MET A 1 16.30 -32.45 64.15
N THR A 2 17.55 -32.16 63.75
CA THR A 2 17.89 -30.91 63.05
C THR A 2 18.12 -31.07 61.54
N HIS A 3 18.33 -32.30 61.05
CA HIS A 3 18.64 -32.54 59.64
C HIS A 3 17.38 -32.58 58.76
N SER A 4 16.31 -33.25 59.20
CA SER A 4 15.04 -33.34 58.47
C SER A 4 14.31 -31.98 58.35
N LEU A 5 14.45 -31.11 59.37
CA LEU A 5 13.87 -29.76 59.36
C LEU A 5 14.58 -28.84 58.35
N LYS A 6 15.92 -28.96 58.23
CA LYS A 6 16.71 -28.18 57.26
C LYS A 6 16.42 -28.60 55.82
N LEU A 7 16.29 -29.90 55.55
CA LEU A 7 15.90 -30.42 54.24
C LEU A 7 14.49 -29.97 53.84
N GLY A 8 13.53 -29.96 54.77
CA GLY A 8 12.18 -29.44 54.54
C GLY A 8 12.16 -27.95 54.21
N LEU A 9 12.93 -27.13 54.94
CA LEU A 9 13.00 -25.69 54.69
C LEU A 9 13.63 -25.37 53.32
N GLN A 10 14.68 -26.10 52.92
CA GLN A 10 15.32 -25.94 51.62
C GLN A 10 14.39 -26.35 50.47
N ALA A 11 13.67 -27.46 50.60
CA ALA A 11 12.70 -27.90 49.60
C ALA A 11 11.56 -26.87 49.44
N SER A 12 11.03 -26.34 50.54
CA SER A 12 9.99 -25.31 50.52
C SER A 12 10.48 -23.99 49.91
N ALA A 13 11.73 -23.58 50.17
CA ALA A 13 12.31 -22.38 49.59
C ALA A 13 12.50 -22.52 48.06
N ILE A 14 12.92 -23.70 47.59
CA ILE A 14 13.06 -23.99 46.14
C ILE A 14 11.68 -24.00 45.45
N LEU A 15 10.68 -24.63 46.08
CA LEU A 15 9.30 -24.61 45.57
C LEU A 15 8.75 -23.18 45.50
N PHE A 16 8.92 -22.37 46.55
CA PHE A 16 8.46 -20.99 46.57
C PHE A 16 9.16 -20.13 45.53
N ALA A 17 10.48 -20.29 45.34
CA ALA A 17 11.24 -19.60 44.31
C ALA A 17 10.79 -19.98 42.88
N SER A 18 10.49 -21.27 42.64
CA SER A 18 10.01 -21.74 41.33
C SER A 18 8.62 -21.19 40.95
N VAL A 19 7.74 -21.00 41.93
CA VAL A 19 6.41 -20.39 41.73
C VAL A 19 6.55 -18.90 41.41
N LEU A 20 7.47 -18.19 42.07
CA LEU A 20 7.73 -16.76 41.80
C LEU A 20 8.32 -16.53 40.40
N THR A 21 9.13 -17.46 39.87
CA THR A 21 9.65 -17.37 38.49
C THR A 21 8.62 -17.70 37.41
N THR A 22 7.55 -18.43 37.75
CA THR A 22 6.47 -18.80 36.81
C THR A 22 5.31 -17.79 36.85
N GLY A 23 5.32 -16.89 37.83
CA GLY A 23 4.21 -15.99 38.14
C GLY A 23 4.09 -14.71 37.28
N CYS A 24 5.00 -14.44 36.35
CA CYS A 24 4.96 -13.19 35.59
C CYS A 24 5.16 -13.34 34.07
N ASN A 25 4.20 -12.75 33.37
CA ASN A 25 4.28 -12.05 32.09
C ASN A 25 3.99 -12.84 30.80
N ARG A 26 2.70 -13.11 30.57
CA ARG A 26 2.19 -13.23 29.18
C ARG A 26 2.03 -11.81 28.64
N ALA A 27 3.11 -11.21 28.13
CA ALA A 27 3.05 -9.87 27.53
C ALA A 27 2.14 -9.82 26.28
N ASP A 28 1.90 -10.98 25.67
CA ASP A 28 1.07 -11.16 24.46
C ASP A 28 -0.37 -11.63 24.77
N ASP A 29 -0.83 -11.48 26.01
CA ASP A 29 -2.20 -11.78 26.41
C ASP A 29 -3.00 -10.47 26.53
N PRO A 30 -4.08 -10.27 25.73
CA PRO A 30 -4.93 -9.08 25.86
C PRO A 30 -5.57 -8.94 27.25
N GLY A 31 -5.54 -10.00 28.06
CA GLY A 31 -6.00 -10.02 29.43
C GLY A 31 -7.44 -10.51 29.56
N LEU A 32 -7.93 -10.53 30.79
CA LEU A 32 -9.31 -10.89 31.08
C LEU A 32 -10.22 -9.67 30.88
N GLU A 33 -11.19 -9.78 29.99
CA GLU A 33 -12.25 -8.79 29.84
C GLU A 33 -13.42 -9.11 30.77
N TYR A 34 -13.83 -8.13 31.59
CA TYR A 34 -15.03 -8.24 32.41
C TYR A 34 -16.24 -7.70 31.65
N ALA A 35 -17.29 -8.51 31.51
CA ALA A 35 -18.57 -8.12 30.92
C ALA A 35 -18.46 -7.56 29.47
N PRO A 36 -17.98 -8.36 28.49
CA PRO A 36 -17.64 -7.89 27.14
C PRO A 36 -18.86 -7.58 26.24
N GLN A 37 -20.08 -7.55 26.78
CA GLN A 37 -21.27 -7.22 25.98
C GLN A 37 -21.13 -5.82 25.35
N MET A 38 -21.27 -5.76 24.02
CA MET A 38 -21.16 -4.55 23.19
C MET A 38 -19.76 -3.92 23.08
N TYR A 39 -18.70 -4.55 23.59
CA TYR A 39 -17.32 -4.11 23.30
C TYR A 39 -16.98 -4.35 21.83
N GLU A 40 -17.53 -5.44 21.31
CA GLU A 40 -17.53 -5.77 19.91
C GLU A 40 -18.85 -5.42 19.25
N SER A 41 -18.71 -4.88 18.04
CA SER A 41 -19.81 -4.55 17.16
C SER A 41 -20.52 -5.82 16.73
N ILE A 42 -21.84 -5.86 16.93
CA ILE A 42 -22.72 -6.85 16.29
C ILE A 42 -22.63 -6.75 14.75
N PRO A 43 -22.66 -5.55 14.12
CA PRO A 43 -22.45 -5.45 12.69
C PRO A 43 -20.98 -5.69 12.31
N TYR A 44 -20.73 -6.18 11.10
CA TYR A 44 -19.37 -6.35 10.60
C TYR A 44 -18.66 -5.01 10.46
N ASP A 45 -17.53 -4.89 11.17
CA ASP A 45 -16.61 -3.79 10.95
C ASP A 45 -15.76 -4.04 9.71
N PRO A 46 -15.48 -2.98 8.92
CA PRO A 46 -14.84 -3.14 7.63
C PRO A 46 -13.35 -3.49 7.70
N LEU A 47 -12.62 -3.10 8.75
CA LEU A 47 -11.17 -3.37 8.88
C LEU A 47 -10.83 -4.08 10.22
N ARG A 48 -11.85 -4.58 10.91
CA ARG A 48 -11.73 -5.22 12.23
C ARG A 48 -12.52 -6.52 12.20
N GLN A 49 -11.86 -7.60 12.59
CA GLN A 49 -12.44 -8.93 12.54
C GLN A 49 -11.98 -9.77 13.72
N PHE A 50 -12.95 -10.27 14.48
CA PHE A 50 -12.76 -11.14 15.62
C PHE A 50 -12.97 -12.59 15.26
N ASP A 51 -14.10 -12.84 14.61
CA ASP A 51 -14.50 -14.16 14.16
C ASP A 51 -14.33 -14.28 12.64
N VAL A 52 -14.06 -15.50 12.18
CA VAL A 52 -14.05 -15.81 10.75
C VAL A 52 -15.46 -15.62 10.19
N ASN A 53 -15.57 -14.86 9.10
CA ASN A 53 -16.85 -14.67 8.44
C ASN A 53 -17.24 -15.95 7.69
N THR A 54 -18.25 -16.68 8.20
CA THR A 54 -18.72 -17.94 7.61
C THR A 54 -19.52 -17.77 6.32
N ILE A 55 -19.98 -16.55 6.01
CA ILE A 55 -20.77 -16.23 4.81
C ILE A 55 -19.83 -15.93 3.62
N ASN A 56 -18.62 -15.44 3.89
CA ASN A 56 -17.60 -15.21 2.86
C ASN A 56 -16.65 -16.41 2.77
N PRO A 57 -16.52 -17.08 1.61
CA PRO A 57 -15.55 -18.17 1.45
C PRO A 57 -14.10 -17.78 1.75
N MET A 58 -13.76 -16.49 1.64
CA MET A 58 -12.43 -15.97 2.00
C MET A 58 -12.23 -15.79 3.52
N GLY A 59 -13.28 -15.99 4.33
CA GLY A 59 -13.24 -15.85 5.77
C GLY A 59 -13.14 -14.40 6.27
N ILE A 60 -13.06 -13.40 5.39
CA ILE A 60 -12.94 -11.98 5.74
C ILE A 60 -14.27 -11.23 5.64
N ASN A 61 -14.42 -10.12 6.37
CA ASN A 61 -15.61 -9.26 6.29
C ASN A 61 -15.72 -8.52 4.96
N GLU A 62 -14.60 -8.15 4.35
CA GLU A 62 -14.60 -7.41 3.08
C GLU A 62 -14.87 -8.31 1.87
N ARG A 63 -15.66 -7.78 0.93
CA ARG A 63 -15.87 -8.40 -0.38
C ARG A 63 -15.33 -7.51 -1.47
N THR A 64 -14.71 -8.12 -2.47
CA THR A 64 -14.35 -7.41 -3.69
C THR A 64 -15.62 -7.05 -4.46
N PRO A 65 -15.76 -5.81 -4.94
CA PRO A 65 -16.87 -5.44 -5.80
C PRO A 65 -16.83 -6.23 -7.11
N VAL A 66 -17.98 -6.37 -7.75
CA VAL A 66 -18.09 -7.05 -9.05
C VAL A 66 -17.28 -6.28 -10.09
N VAL A 67 -16.61 -7.00 -10.99
CA VAL A 67 -15.81 -6.40 -12.06
C VAL A 67 -16.69 -5.49 -12.93
N GLY A 68 -16.20 -4.29 -13.22
CA GLY A 68 -16.91 -3.30 -14.05
C GLY A 68 -17.85 -2.36 -13.28
N THR A 69 -18.05 -2.53 -11.97
CA THR A 69 -18.84 -1.57 -11.19
C THR A 69 -18.11 -0.23 -11.06
N VAL A 70 -18.83 0.87 -11.31
CA VAL A 70 -18.32 2.24 -11.15
C VAL A 70 -19.08 2.92 -10.00
N PRO A 71 -18.38 3.47 -8.99
CA PRO A 71 -19.04 4.19 -7.90
C PRO A 71 -19.70 5.48 -8.40
N VAL A 72 -20.84 5.84 -7.79
CA VAL A 72 -21.54 7.10 -8.07
C VAL A 72 -20.59 8.29 -7.87
N GLY A 73 -20.57 9.21 -8.84
CA GLY A 73 -19.70 10.40 -8.80
C GLY A 73 -18.23 10.15 -9.12
N LYS A 74 -17.83 8.91 -9.45
CA LYS A 74 -16.43 8.54 -9.76
C LYS A 74 -16.21 8.06 -11.19
N LEU A 75 -17.04 8.51 -12.13
CA LEU A 75 -16.92 8.11 -13.55
C LEU A 75 -15.54 8.47 -14.12
N ASN A 76 -15.05 9.68 -13.87
CA ASN A 76 -13.76 10.16 -14.39
C ASN A 76 -12.57 9.82 -13.47
N TYR A 77 -12.80 9.03 -12.41
CA TYR A 77 -11.75 8.65 -11.47
C TYR A 77 -10.78 7.62 -12.11
N TYR A 78 -11.26 6.85 -13.07
CA TYR A 78 -10.48 5.83 -13.77
C TYR A 78 -10.30 6.26 -15.23
N SER A 79 -9.07 6.16 -15.75
CA SER A 79 -8.78 6.52 -17.16
C SER A 79 -9.29 5.47 -18.16
N HIS A 80 -9.75 4.31 -17.69
CA HIS A 80 -10.16 3.15 -18.51
C HIS A 80 -9.12 2.69 -19.54
N ILE A 81 -7.85 3.11 -19.40
CA ILE A 81 -6.75 2.68 -20.28
C ILE A 81 -6.19 1.35 -19.75
N PRO A 82 -6.09 0.30 -20.57
CA PRO A 82 -5.53 -0.99 -20.17
C PRO A 82 -4.07 -0.87 -19.71
N LYS A 83 -3.66 -1.73 -18.78
CA LYS A 83 -2.30 -1.76 -18.21
C LYS A 83 -1.19 -1.71 -19.28
N ASP A 84 -1.33 -2.49 -20.35
CA ASP A 84 -0.28 -2.62 -21.37
C ASP A 84 -0.26 -1.47 -22.41
N SER A 85 -1.17 -0.50 -22.27
CA SER A 85 -1.38 0.60 -23.23
C SER A 85 -0.76 1.93 -22.80
N VAL A 86 0.49 1.91 -22.31
CA VAL A 86 1.17 3.14 -21.85
C VAL A 86 1.30 4.20 -22.95
N GLY A 87 1.50 3.79 -24.20
CA GLY A 87 1.58 4.72 -25.34
C GLY A 87 0.26 5.42 -25.67
N ILE A 88 -0.89 4.85 -25.28
CA ILE A 88 -2.19 5.54 -25.37
C ILE A 88 -2.27 6.60 -24.27
N ALA A 89 -1.87 6.24 -23.04
CA ALA A 89 -1.85 7.18 -21.92
C ALA A 89 -0.97 8.40 -22.19
N GLU A 90 0.20 8.22 -22.80
CA GLU A 90 1.09 9.31 -23.21
C GLU A 90 0.43 10.29 -24.19
N ARG A 91 -0.44 9.80 -25.08
CA ARG A 91 -1.08 10.60 -26.12
C ARG A 91 -2.35 11.30 -25.63
N VAL A 92 -3.16 10.59 -24.84
CA VAL A 92 -4.52 11.00 -24.45
C VAL A 92 -4.53 11.76 -23.13
N LEU A 93 -3.77 11.29 -22.13
CA LEU A 93 -3.84 11.90 -20.81
C LEU A 93 -3.06 13.22 -20.77
N ARG A 94 -3.70 14.22 -20.17
CA ARG A 94 -3.10 15.50 -19.83
C ARG A 94 -3.34 15.79 -18.36
N ASN A 95 -2.34 16.40 -17.75
CA ASN A 95 -2.45 16.81 -16.36
C ASN A 95 -3.35 18.05 -16.26
N PRO A 96 -4.49 17.98 -15.55
CA PRO A 96 -5.39 19.11 -15.42
C PRO A 96 -4.86 20.17 -14.43
N TYR A 97 -3.85 19.84 -13.62
CA TYR A 97 -3.30 20.72 -12.59
C TYR A 97 -2.12 21.54 -13.12
N SER A 98 -2.05 22.81 -12.72
CA SER A 98 -0.95 23.70 -13.05
C SER A 98 0.27 23.47 -12.15
N TYR A 99 1.48 23.71 -12.68
CA TYR A 99 2.73 23.68 -11.92
C TYR A 99 2.85 24.87 -10.97
N THR A 100 2.18 24.75 -9.83
CA THR A 100 2.31 25.67 -8.70
C THR A 100 3.24 25.10 -7.64
N LYS A 101 3.71 25.97 -6.73
CA LYS A 101 4.51 25.55 -5.57
C LYS A 101 3.74 24.55 -4.71
N ASP A 102 2.48 24.84 -4.41
CA ASP A 102 1.65 24.01 -3.54
C ASP A 102 1.45 22.60 -4.12
N ASN A 103 1.15 22.48 -5.43
CA ASN A 103 0.99 21.19 -6.09
C ASN A 103 2.28 20.36 -6.08
N LEU A 104 3.44 21.01 -6.29
CA LEU A 104 4.74 20.33 -6.23
C LEU A 104 5.13 19.92 -4.81
N GLN A 105 4.83 20.74 -3.80
CA GLN A 105 5.07 20.40 -2.39
C GLN A 105 4.22 19.21 -1.94
N GLU A 106 2.94 19.18 -2.34
CA GLU A 106 2.09 18.02 -2.07
C GLU A 106 2.58 16.78 -2.83
N GLY A 107 2.98 16.93 -4.10
CA GLY A 107 3.62 15.89 -4.89
C GLY A 107 4.88 15.33 -4.24
N GLN A 108 5.71 16.19 -3.64
CA GLN A 108 6.89 15.79 -2.87
C GLN A 108 6.51 14.94 -1.66
N VAL A 109 5.56 15.38 -0.84
CA VAL A 109 5.12 14.62 0.35
C VAL A 109 4.62 13.23 -0.04
N LEU A 110 3.85 13.15 -1.13
CA LEU A 110 3.32 11.89 -1.65
C LEU A 110 4.44 10.99 -2.21
N TYR A 111 5.43 11.56 -2.91
CA TYR A 111 6.59 10.85 -3.42
C TYR A 111 7.45 10.29 -2.29
N VAL A 112 7.74 11.09 -1.26
CA VAL A 112 8.50 10.67 -0.07
C VAL A 112 7.81 9.47 0.58
N ARG A 113 6.47 9.54 0.72
CA ARG A 113 5.68 8.47 1.35
C ARG A 113 5.64 7.18 0.52
N ASN A 114 5.44 7.28 -0.79
CA ASN A 114 5.07 6.13 -1.62
C ASN A 114 6.13 5.68 -2.62
N CYS A 115 7.16 6.48 -2.91
CA CYS A 115 8.06 6.22 -4.04
C CYS A 115 9.55 6.26 -3.66
N GLN A 116 9.94 7.16 -2.75
CA GLN A 116 11.35 7.43 -2.40
C GLN A 116 12.09 6.19 -1.91
N HIS A 117 11.44 5.30 -1.17
CA HIS A 117 12.07 4.10 -0.62
C HIS A 117 12.69 3.20 -1.72
N CYS A 118 12.10 3.19 -2.93
CA CYS A 118 12.67 2.51 -4.09
C CYS A 118 13.46 3.48 -4.99
N HIS A 119 12.91 4.64 -5.31
CA HIS A 119 13.44 5.54 -6.34
C HIS A 119 14.51 6.53 -5.86
N GLY A 120 14.73 6.63 -4.55
CA GLY A 120 15.67 7.60 -3.96
C GLY A 120 15.08 9.00 -3.88
N GLU A 121 15.67 9.85 -3.03
CA GLU A 121 15.24 11.24 -2.85
C GLU A 121 15.45 12.08 -4.12
N GLN A 122 16.53 11.79 -4.85
CA GLN A 122 16.88 12.46 -6.10
C GLN A 122 16.23 11.81 -7.34
N GLY A 123 15.48 10.72 -7.17
CA GLY A 123 14.92 9.97 -8.29
C GLY A 123 15.96 9.23 -9.13
N ASP A 124 17.11 8.91 -8.55
CA ASP A 124 18.26 8.24 -9.19
C ASP A 124 18.23 6.71 -9.09
N GLY A 125 17.18 6.16 -8.47
CA GLY A 125 17.02 4.73 -8.23
C GLY A 125 17.85 4.20 -7.06
N GLN A 126 18.49 5.07 -6.27
CA GLN A 126 19.33 4.69 -5.13
C GLN A 126 18.58 4.68 -3.79
N GLY A 127 17.26 4.44 -3.81
CA GLY A 127 16.50 4.21 -2.59
C GLY A 127 16.99 2.97 -1.83
N PRO A 128 16.80 2.90 -0.49
CA PRO A 128 17.26 1.77 0.32
C PRO A 128 16.70 0.42 -0.17
N VAL A 129 15.47 0.41 -0.70
CA VAL A 129 14.87 -0.78 -1.32
C VAL A 129 15.39 -0.96 -2.75
N GLY A 130 15.52 0.13 -3.53
CA GLY A 130 16.05 0.08 -4.90
C GLY A 130 17.44 -0.52 -5.00
N ALA A 131 18.30 -0.25 -4.02
CA ALA A 131 19.64 -0.86 -3.92
C ALA A 131 19.61 -2.40 -3.80
N LYS A 132 18.52 -2.98 -3.26
CA LYS A 132 18.31 -4.43 -3.19
C LYS A 132 17.60 -4.96 -4.44
N PHE A 133 16.70 -4.17 -5.01
CA PHE A 133 15.95 -4.51 -6.21
C PHE A 133 16.58 -3.84 -7.44
N LYS A 134 17.60 -4.48 -8.04
CA LYS A 134 18.21 -4.00 -9.30
C LYS A 134 17.15 -3.65 -10.36
N GLY A 135 17.36 -2.56 -11.11
CA GLY A 135 16.49 -2.16 -12.23
C GLY A 135 15.50 -1.05 -11.93
N VAL A 136 15.60 -0.37 -10.77
CA VAL A 136 14.90 0.90 -10.55
C VAL A 136 15.52 1.98 -11.45
N PRO A 137 14.72 2.73 -12.23
CA PRO A 137 15.25 3.70 -13.17
C PRO A 137 15.78 4.95 -12.47
N ASN A 138 16.81 5.56 -13.05
CA ASN A 138 17.18 6.95 -12.79
C ASN A 138 16.36 7.85 -13.72
N TYR A 139 15.55 8.73 -13.14
CA TYR A 139 14.66 9.63 -13.88
C TYR A 139 15.42 10.66 -14.73
N SER A 140 16.59 11.10 -14.28
CA SER A 140 17.39 12.10 -15.00
C SER A 140 18.20 11.52 -16.17
N ALA A 141 18.11 10.19 -16.40
CA ALA A 141 18.93 9.47 -17.37
C ALA A 141 18.10 8.74 -18.44
N GLY A 142 18.71 8.58 -19.62
CA GLY A 142 18.19 7.76 -20.72
C GLY A 142 16.78 8.14 -21.16
N ALA A 143 15.96 7.13 -21.46
CA ALA A 143 14.59 7.29 -21.92
C ALA A 143 13.63 7.86 -20.86
N TYR A 144 13.99 7.80 -19.57
CA TYR A 144 13.12 8.26 -18.49
C TYR A 144 13.08 9.78 -18.36
N LYS A 145 14.11 10.48 -18.84
CA LYS A 145 14.22 11.95 -18.77
C LYS A 145 13.10 12.68 -19.53
N THR A 146 12.58 12.06 -20.58
CA THR A 146 11.60 12.67 -21.50
C THR A 146 10.19 12.12 -21.35
N MET A 147 9.96 11.19 -20.42
CA MET A 147 8.61 10.64 -20.18
C MET A 147 7.66 11.72 -19.67
N ASN A 148 6.50 11.84 -20.31
CA ASN A 148 5.50 12.85 -19.98
C ASN A 148 4.63 12.47 -18.77
N ASP A 149 3.81 13.40 -18.31
CA ASP A 149 2.94 13.22 -17.14
C ASP A 149 1.99 12.02 -17.30
N GLY A 150 1.44 11.82 -18.51
CA GLY A 150 0.53 10.72 -18.82
C GLY A 150 1.19 9.35 -18.68
N HIS A 151 2.46 9.22 -19.09
CA HIS A 151 3.26 8.02 -18.84
C HIS A 151 3.35 7.72 -17.35
N ILE A 152 3.78 8.72 -16.58
CA ILE A 152 4.06 8.57 -15.14
C ILE A 152 2.76 8.22 -14.41
N TYR A 153 1.67 8.93 -14.70
CA TYR A 153 0.35 8.66 -14.15
C TYR A 153 -0.10 7.20 -14.38
N HIS A 154 0.05 6.71 -15.61
CA HIS A 154 -0.35 5.34 -15.99
C HIS A 154 0.50 4.28 -15.29
N VAL A 155 1.82 4.50 -15.21
CA VAL A 155 2.73 3.60 -14.49
C VAL A 155 2.42 3.58 -13.00
N ILE A 156 2.05 4.70 -12.39
CA ILE A 156 1.63 4.71 -10.98
C ILE A 156 0.33 3.92 -10.80
N GLN A 157 -0.65 4.07 -11.69
CA GLN A 157 -1.92 3.36 -11.63
C GLN A 157 -1.75 1.84 -11.76
N TRP A 158 -1.00 1.37 -12.76
CA TRP A 158 -0.96 -0.05 -13.13
C TRP A 158 0.35 -0.79 -12.81
N GLY A 159 1.38 -0.05 -12.41
CA GLY A 159 2.73 -0.59 -12.28
C GLY A 159 3.38 -0.83 -13.64
N ARG A 160 4.67 -1.14 -13.63
CA ARG A 160 5.43 -1.53 -14.83
C ARG A 160 6.61 -2.41 -14.46
N ASN A 161 6.80 -3.49 -15.20
CA ASN A 161 7.84 -4.49 -14.92
C ASN A 161 7.75 -4.99 -13.46
N ARG A 162 8.78 -4.72 -12.66
CA ARG A 162 8.87 -5.11 -11.25
C ARG A 162 8.24 -4.10 -10.29
N MET A 163 7.79 -2.95 -10.79
CA MET A 163 7.06 -1.96 -9.99
C MET A 163 5.59 -2.37 -9.90
N MET A 164 5.10 -2.60 -8.69
CA MET A 164 3.70 -2.92 -8.43
C MET A 164 2.78 -1.71 -8.64
N PRO A 165 1.49 -1.92 -8.95
CA PRO A 165 0.52 -0.83 -9.05
C PRO A 165 0.32 -0.12 -7.70
N HIS A 166 0.27 1.21 -7.74
CA HIS A 166 -0.05 2.08 -6.59
C HIS A 166 -1.44 2.72 -6.72
N GLY A 167 -2.22 2.37 -7.75
CA GLY A 167 -3.53 2.97 -8.00
C GLY A 167 -4.55 2.83 -6.86
N SER A 168 -4.41 1.84 -5.98
CA SER A 168 -5.24 1.68 -4.77
C SER A 168 -4.76 2.52 -3.58
N GLN A 169 -3.52 2.99 -3.59
CA GLN A 169 -2.90 3.73 -2.48
C GLN A 169 -2.91 5.24 -2.71
N VAL A 170 -2.81 5.67 -3.98
CA VAL A 170 -2.82 7.09 -4.36
C VAL A 170 -3.98 7.38 -5.30
N ASN A 171 -4.73 8.45 -4.99
CA ASN A 171 -5.88 8.86 -5.79
C ASN A 171 -5.45 9.59 -7.09
N PRO A 172 -6.32 9.75 -8.10
CA PRO A 172 -6.00 10.40 -9.36
C PRO A 172 -5.38 11.79 -9.24
N SER A 173 -5.87 12.64 -8.33
CA SER A 173 -5.32 13.98 -8.10
C SER A 173 -3.89 13.89 -7.57
N GLU A 174 -3.66 13.04 -6.58
CA GLU A 174 -2.34 12.77 -6.01
C GLU A 174 -1.38 12.21 -7.06
N ARG A 175 -1.83 11.31 -7.94
CA ARG A 175 -1.00 10.76 -9.02
C ARG A 175 -0.51 11.84 -9.97
N TRP A 176 -1.36 12.81 -10.32
CA TRP A 176 -0.96 13.94 -11.14
C TRP A 176 0.10 14.80 -10.44
N LYS A 177 -0.07 15.07 -9.14
CA LYS A 177 0.92 15.83 -8.34
C LYS A 177 2.25 15.09 -8.19
N ILE A 178 2.22 13.77 -7.99
CA ILE A 178 3.41 12.92 -8.01
C ILE A 178 4.07 12.98 -9.38
N ALA A 179 3.31 12.87 -10.48
CA ALA A 179 3.85 12.97 -11.83
C ALA A 179 4.57 14.32 -12.05
N MET A 180 3.99 15.42 -11.59
CA MET A 180 4.62 16.74 -11.64
C MET A 180 5.96 16.77 -10.89
N TYR A 181 6.01 16.19 -9.69
CA TYR A 181 7.23 16.11 -8.90
C TYR A 181 8.29 15.22 -9.57
N VAL A 182 7.90 14.09 -10.16
CA VAL A 182 8.82 13.24 -10.94
C VAL A 182 9.38 13.98 -12.15
N ARG A 183 8.58 14.81 -12.85
CA ARG A 183 9.06 15.65 -13.96
C ARG A 183 10.10 16.69 -13.50
N MET A 184 10.00 17.17 -12.27
CA MET A 184 11.05 18.00 -11.65
C MET A 184 12.33 17.19 -11.45
N LEU A 185 12.24 16.00 -10.85
CA LEU A 185 13.39 15.11 -10.63
C LEU A 185 14.07 14.69 -11.95
N GLN A 186 13.31 14.50 -13.03
CA GLN A 186 13.84 14.21 -14.37
C GLN A 186 14.78 15.31 -14.89
N GLN A 187 14.63 16.56 -14.43
CA GLN A 187 15.56 17.65 -14.76
C GLN A 187 16.88 17.58 -13.96
N GLY A 188 17.07 16.56 -13.13
CA GLY A 188 18.19 16.47 -12.19
C GLY A 188 18.08 17.45 -11.02
N LYS A 189 16.89 18.03 -10.83
CA LYS A 189 16.61 18.94 -9.71
C LYS A 189 16.14 18.11 -8.53
N GLY A 190 16.93 18.11 -7.46
CA GLY A 190 16.53 17.52 -6.20
C GLY A 190 15.41 18.26 -5.49
N PRO A 191 15.04 17.86 -4.25
CA PRO A 191 14.03 18.55 -3.46
C PRO A 191 14.28 20.06 -3.31
N ASP A 192 15.55 20.49 -3.27
CA ASP A 192 15.94 21.90 -3.15
C ASP A 192 15.75 22.71 -4.46
N GLY A 193 15.64 22.03 -5.60
CA GLY A 193 15.55 22.66 -6.92
C GLY A 193 14.14 23.12 -7.32
N MET A 194 13.15 23.01 -6.43
CA MET A 194 11.75 23.29 -6.73
C MET A 194 11.51 24.74 -7.19
N THR A 195 12.11 25.71 -6.53
CA THR A 195 11.96 27.13 -6.88
C THR A 195 12.48 27.42 -8.29
N ASP A 196 13.62 26.82 -8.65
CA ASP A 196 14.21 27.03 -9.97
C ASP A 196 13.46 26.28 -11.07
N PHE A 197 12.85 25.14 -10.75
CA PHE A 197 11.94 24.45 -11.66
C PHE A 197 10.71 25.31 -11.96
N LEU A 198 10.10 25.90 -10.94
CA LEU A 198 8.94 26.77 -11.08
C LEU A 198 9.26 28.03 -11.89
N LYS A 199 10.45 28.63 -11.70
CA LYS A 199 10.90 29.78 -12.51
C LYS A 199 11.01 29.40 -14.00
N ALA A 200 11.65 28.26 -14.30
CA ALA A 200 11.76 27.79 -15.68
C ALA A 200 10.38 27.53 -16.30
N LYS A 201 9.45 26.92 -15.55
CA LYS A 201 8.07 26.71 -16.01
C LYS A 201 7.24 28.00 -16.12
N GLY A 202 7.50 29.00 -15.28
CA GLY A 202 6.87 30.32 -15.35
C GLY A 202 7.34 31.15 -16.55
N GLN A 203 8.57 30.93 -17.03
CA GLN A 203 9.06 31.52 -18.28
C GLN A 203 8.50 30.81 -19.52
N ASP A 204 8.17 29.52 -19.41
CA ASP A 204 7.51 28.72 -20.45
C ASP A 204 5.97 28.79 -20.43
N ALA A 205 5.35 29.48 -19.45
CA ALA A 205 3.89 29.58 -19.30
C ALA A 205 3.17 30.30 -20.46
N GLY A 206 3.93 30.79 -21.45
CA GLY A 206 3.41 31.31 -22.72
C GLY A 206 3.02 30.23 -23.75
N GLN A 207 3.38 28.95 -23.57
CA GLN A 207 2.99 27.89 -24.50
C GLN A 207 2.71 26.58 -23.75
N THR A 208 1.51 26.02 -23.97
CA THR A 208 0.98 24.74 -23.45
C THR A 208 0.31 24.75 -22.07
N SER A 209 -0.70 25.61 -21.88
CA SER A 209 -1.80 25.31 -20.95
C SER A 209 -2.94 24.59 -21.70
N GLU A 210 -2.68 23.37 -22.19
CA GLU A 210 -3.79 22.46 -22.47
C GLU A 210 -4.14 21.74 -21.16
N SER A 211 -4.68 22.52 -20.21
CA SER A 211 -5.51 21.98 -19.15
C SER A 211 -6.77 21.48 -19.84
N THR A 212 -6.79 20.21 -20.22
CA THR A 212 -8.05 19.58 -20.59
C THR A 212 -8.80 19.39 -19.30
N ASP A 213 -9.91 20.11 -19.15
CA ASP A 213 -10.88 19.89 -18.10
C ASP A 213 -11.12 18.37 -17.93
N SER A 214 -11.13 17.91 -16.68
CA SER A 214 -11.43 16.51 -16.31
C SER A 214 -12.76 16.02 -16.92
N GLN A 215 -13.60 16.96 -17.35
CA GLN A 215 -14.86 16.75 -18.07
C GLN A 215 -14.71 16.20 -19.50
N ASN A 216 -13.56 16.38 -20.18
CA ASN A 216 -13.44 16.12 -21.62
C ASN A 216 -12.57 14.91 -21.99
N GLN A 217 -12.17 14.11 -21.00
CA GLN A 217 -11.52 12.81 -21.23
C GLN A 217 -12.64 11.78 -21.40
N GLY A 218 -13.22 11.73 -22.61
CA GLY A 218 -14.28 10.79 -22.95
C GLY A 218 -13.83 9.33 -22.74
N PRO A 219 -14.73 8.43 -22.33
CA PRO A 219 -14.39 7.03 -22.13
C PRO A 219 -13.98 6.40 -23.46
N VAL A 220 -12.77 5.86 -23.52
CA VAL A 220 -12.39 4.94 -24.60
C VAL A 220 -13.15 3.64 -24.33
N GLN A 221 -14.31 3.49 -24.96
CA GLN A 221 -15.22 2.37 -24.77
C GLN A 221 -14.69 1.10 -25.42
N GLU A 222 -13.76 0.44 -24.74
CA GLU A 222 -13.51 -0.99 -24.91
C GLU A 222 -13.33 -1.60 -23.51
N ALA A 223 -14.45 -1.84 -22.84
CA ALA A 223 -14.46 -2.67 -21.64
C ALA A 223 -14.06 -4.09 -22.04
N GLN A 224 -12.79 -4.45 -21.82
CA GLN A 224 -12.36 -5.86 -21.86
C GLN A 224 -12.91 -6.56 -20.62
N ALA A 225 -14.18 -6.96 -20.69
CA ALA A 225 -14.89 -7.71 -19.66
C ALA A 225 -14.29 -9.12 -19.41
N ASP A 226 -13.40 -9.60 -20.29
CA ASP A 226 -13.06 -11.02 -20.35
C ASP A 226 -11.64 -11.39 -19.89
N LYS A 227 -10.90 -10.46 -19.30
CA LYS A 227 -9.59 -10.78 -18.71
C LYS A 227 -9.52 -10.33 -17.27
N ALA A 228 -10.01 -11.19 -16.38
CA ALA A 228 -9.65 -11.13 -14.97
C ALA A 228 -8.11 -11.06 -14.88
N SER A 229 -7.57 -9.94 -14.42
CA SER A 229 -6.19 -9.94 -13.96
C SER A 229 -6.16 -10.85 -12.75
N ALA A 230 -5.63 -12.06 -12.92
CA ALA A 230 -5.13 -12.86 -11.82
C ALA A 230 -3.97 -12.07 -11.21
N THR A 231 -4.29 -11.08 -10.37
CA THR A 231 -3.31 -10.56 -9.42
C THR A 231 -3.15 -11.68 -8.40
N PRO A 232 -1.95 -12.27 -8.25
CA PRO A 232 -1.69 -13.18 -7.17
C PRO A 232 -1.70 -12.33 -5.90
N GLY A 233 -2.85 -12.27 -5.22
CA GLY A 233 -2.82 -12.15 -3.78
C GLY A 233 -2.02 -13.35 -3.30
N GLN A 234 -0.83 -13.11 -2.75
CA GLN A 234 -0.09 -14.13 -2.02
C GLN A 234 -0.90 -14.50 -0.78
N GLY A 235 -1.93 -15.31 -0.96
CA GLY A 235 -2.60 -16.12 0.05
C GLY A 235 -2.35 -17.60 -0.24
N GLY A 236 -1.13 -17.91 -0.70
CA GLY A 236 -0.62 -19.27 -0.86
C GLY A 236 0.10 -19.73 0.39
N THR A 237 -0.51 -19.52 1.55
CA THR A 237 -0.30 -20.29 2.76
C THR A 237 -1.62 -20.21 3.50
N GLU A 238 -2.18 -21.36 3.83
CA GLU A 238 -3.26 -21.55 4.79
C GLU A 238 -3.27 -20.38 5.79
N ALA A 239 -4.40 -19.66 5.86
CA ALA A 239 -4.65 -18.79 7.00
C ALA A 239 -4.30 -19.61 8.25
N ARG A 240 -3.38 -19.11 9.09
CA ARG A 240 -3.03 -19.77 10.35
C ARG A 240 -4.30 -19.91 11.14
N ASN A 241 -4.89 -21.08 11.03
CA ASN A 241 -6.14 -21.45 11.66
C ASN A 241 -5.84 -21.41 13.16
N GLY A 242 -6.44 -20.44 13.85
CA GLY A 242 -6.47 -20.44 15.31
C GLY A 242 -7.07 -21.77 15.73
N THR A 243 -6.25 -22.64 16.30
CA THR A 243 -6.66 -23.98 16.71
C THR A 243 -7.74 -23.85 17.79
N ASN A 244 -9.00 -24.03 17.39
CA ASN A 244 -10.06 -24.50 18.27
C ASN A 244 -9.70 -25.93 18.68
N GLN A 245 -9.01 -26.08 19.81
CA GLN A 245 -8.89 -27.38 20.48
C GLN A 245 -10.27 -27.75 21.03
N SER A 246 -11.01 -28.53 20.25
CA SER A 246 -12.13 -29.31 20.75
C SER A 246 -11.79 -30.79 20.58
N SER A 247 -11.58 -31.43 21.73
CA SER A 247 -11.71 -32.86 22.02
C SER A 247 -11.16 -33.87 20.99
N GLU A 248 -9.95 -34.37 21.22
CA GLU A 248 -9.49 -35.62 20.60
C GLU A 248 -9.45 -36.75 21.64
N THR A 249 -10.24 -37.78 21.35
CA THR A 249 -10.45 -38.97 22.16
C THR A 249 -9.30 -39.96 21.98
N ALA A 250 -8.86 -40.55 23.09
CA ALA A 250 -7.78 -41.51 23.15
C ALA A 250 -8.08 -42.84 22.43
N LYS A 251 -7.08 -43.39 21.73
CA LYS A 251 -6.90 -44.85 21.62
C LYS A 251 -5.42 -45.24 21.49
N PRO A 252 -5.02 -46.42 22.01
CA PRO A 252 -3.65 -46.74 22.37
C PRO A 252 -2.87 -47.36 21.22
N GLN A 253 -1.55 -47.18 21.25
CA GLN A 253 -0.62 -47.81 20.33
C GLN A 253 -0.26 -49.22 20.80
N ASN A 254 -0.24 -50.13 19.82
CA ASN A 254 0.24 -51.49 19.89
C ASN A 254 1.71 -51.51 19.45
#